data_AF-A0A504JQK3-F1
#
_entry.id   AF-A0A504JQK3-F1
#
_cell.length_a   1.000
_cell.length_b   1.000
_cell.length_c   1.000
_cell.angle_alpha   90.00
_cell.angle_beta   90.00
_cell.angle_gamma   90.00
#
_symmetry.space_group_name_H-M   'P 1'
#
loop_
_entity.id
_entity.type
_entity.pdbx_description
1 polymer ?
#
loop_
_entity_poly.entity_id
_entity_poly.type
_entity_poly.pdbx_seq_one_letter_code
_entity_poly.pdbx_strand_id
1 'polypeptide(L)'
;MSEKHIVVQGATCECQHGFTPDMLKVSSHSYEYANDKDGSQKLIASTLEIGQPFQANTFGQCKLQPTGSSYKPCQPMITEWTGFYEDATLKNGGNIILEDSKATCAIAGAPCVKITNHGQIAEPSSQNMKNADEDTQAQLNPMVNTNDIDNSTNTENSGIVENTK
;
A
#
# COMPACT_ATOMS: atom_id res chain seq x y z
N MET A 1 -0.45 5.41 21.30
CA MET A 1 0.29 4.73 20.23
C MET A 1 -0.55 4.92 18.98
N SER A 2 -0.16 5.82 18.06
CA SER A 2 -0.92 5.96 16.81
C SER A 2 -0.87 4.66 16.04
N GLU A 3 -2.02 4.22 15.55
CA GLU A 3 -2.15 3.09 14.64
C GLU A 3 -1.40 3.43 13.36
N LYS A 4 -0.17 2.89 13.21
CA LYS A 4 0.62 3.11 11.99
C LYS A 4 0.19 2.10 10.94
N HIS A 5 -0.10 2.58 9.73
CA HIS A 5 -0.50 1.72 8.63
C HIS A 5 0.71 1.22 7.82
N ILE A 6 0.67 -0.05 7.47
CA ILE A 6 1.62 -0.69 6.54
C ILE A 6 1.36 -0.15 5.13
N VAL A 7 2.43 0.08 4.37
CA VAL A 7 2.32 0.56 3.00
C VAL A 7 2.23 -0.62 2.05
N VAL A 8 1.31 -0.57 1.10
CA VAL A 8 1.10 -1.63 0.10
C VAL A 8 1.28 -1.12 -1.33
N GLN A 9 1.30 -2.05 -2.29
CA GLN A 9 1.20 -1.80 -3.73
C GLN A 9 0.16 -0.73 -4.05
N GLY A 10 0.55 0.28 -4.83
CA GLY A 10 -0.35 1.37 -5.21
C GLY A 10 -0.41 2.53 -4.21
N ALA A 11 0.43 2.51 -3.16
CA ALA A 11 0.56 3.64 -2.25
C ALA A 11 0.98 4.92 -2.96
N THR A 12 0.31 6.03 -2.66
CA THR A 12 0.64 7.34 -3.24
C THR A 12 1.83 7.95 -2.52
N CYS A 13 2.85 8.31 -3.28
CA CYS A 13 4.06 8.96 -2.82
C CYS A 13 4.19 10.37 -3.41
N GLU A 14 4.72 11.29 -2.63
CA GLU A 14 4.97 12.67 -3.02
C GLU A 14 6.40 13.08 -2.69
N CYS A 15 7.12 13.61 -3.68
CA CYS A 15 8.41 14.26 -3.44
C CYS A 15 8.21 15.73 -3.07
N GLN A 16 8.85 16.19 -2.00
CA GLN A 16 8.81 17.61 -1.57
C GLN A 16 9.34 18.58 -2.63
N HIS A 17 10.23 18.10 -3.51
CA HIS A 17 10.79 18.85 -4.62
C HIS A 17 10.14 18.53 -5.97
N GLY A 18 9.21 17.57 -5.99
CA GLY A 18 8.40 17.22 -7.16
C GLY A 18 7.22 18.16 -7.35
N PHE A 19 6.55 18.04 -8.49
CA PHE A 19 5.32 18.78 -8.79
C PHE A 19 4.09 17.86 -8.89
N THR A 20 4.28 16.56 -9.08
CA THR A 20 3.19 15.58 -9.17
C THR A 20 3.45 14.40 -8.25
N PRO A 21 2.40 13.82 -7.62
CA PRO A 21 2.50 12.54 -6.94
C PRO A 21 2.69 11.38 -7.93
N ASP A 22 3.20 10.25 -7.45
CA ASP A 22 3.30 8.99 -8.20
C ASP A 22 2.94 7.81 -7.27
N MET A 23 2.63 6.65 -7.84
CA MET A 23 2.26 5.45 -7.10
C MET A 23 3.44 4.50 -6.95
N LEU A 24 3.61 3.95 -5.75
CA LEU A 24 4.63 2.96 -5.43
C LEU A 24 4.25 1.60 -6.04
N LYS A 25 5.21 1.00 -6.73
CA LYS A 25 5.12 -0.34 -7.31
C LYS A 25 6.13 -1.24 -6.61
N VAL A 26 5.62 -2.21 -5.86
CA VAL A 26 6.40 -3.26 -5.21
C VAL A 26 6.89 -4.23 -6.28
N SER A 27 8.21 -4.36 -6.39
CA SER A 27 8.89 -5.24 -7.35
C SER A 27 9.88 -6.20 -6.69
N SER A 28 10.17 -5.98 -5.41
CA SER A 28 11.13 -6.76 -4.62
C SER A 28 10.67 -8.19 -4.33
N HIS A 29 9.36 -8.46 -4.34
CA HIS A 29 8.80 -9.78 -4.02
C HIS A 29 7.35 -9.94 -4.49
N SER A 30 6.81 -11.14 -4.35
CA SER A 30 5.45 -11.52 -4.79
C SER A 30 4.73 -12.47 -3.82
N TYR A 31 5.04 -12.44 -2.52
CA TYR A 31 4.54 -13.45 -1.56
C TYR A 31 4.02 -12.90 -0.22
N GLU A 32 4.21 -11.61 0.08
CA GLU A 32 3.69 -10.99 1.30
C GLU A 32 2.61 -9.97 0.94
N TYR A 33 1.39 -10.25 1.38
CA TYR A 33 0.21 -9.44 1.10
C TYR A 33 -0.38 -8.92 2.41
N ALA A 34 -0.89 -7.70 2.40
CA ALA A 34 -1.58 -7.10 3.54
C ALA A 34 -3.05 -6.82 3.23
N ASN A 35 -3.93 -7.27 4.13
CA ASN A 35 -5.37 -7.02 4.10
C ASN A 35 -6.06 -7.39 2.77
N ASP A 36 -5.63 -8.50 2.17
CA ASP A 36 -6.19 -9.07 0.94
C ASP A 36 -6.61 -10.52 1.24
N LYS A 37 -7.92 -10.81 1.17
CA LYS A 37 -8.47 -12.15 1.41
C LYS A 37 -7.94 -13.17 0.40
N ASP A 38 -7.66 -12.73 -0.82
CA ASP A 38 -7.21 -13.58 -1.92
C ASP A 38 -5.68 -13.56 -2.08
N GLY A 39 -4.99 -12.67 -1.35
CA GLY A 39 -3.53 -12.58 -1.30
C GLY A 39 -2.89 -12.41 -2.67
N SER A 40 -3.39 -11.49 -3.50
CA SER A 40 -2.97 -11.37 -4.90
C SER A 40 -2.60 -9.96 -5.36
N GLN A 41 -3.14 -8.90 -4.74
CA GLN A 41 -2.95 -7.52 -5.24
C GLN A 41 -2.26 -6.58 -4.25
N LYS A 42 -2.44 -6.76 -2.94
CA LYS A 42 -1.94 -5.83 -1.91
C LYS A 42 -0.57 -6.23 -1.37
N LEU A 43 0.44 -6.30 -2.24
CA LEU A 43 1.82 -6.62 -1.83
C LEU A 43 2.36 -5.58 -0.83
N ILE A 44 3.04 -6.04 0.21
CA ILE A 44 3.64 -5.14 1.22
C ILE A 44 4.86 -4.44 0.63
N ALA A 45 5.02 -3.14 0.86
CA ALA A 45 6.19 -2.41 0.42
C ALA A 45 7.40 -2.69 1.34
N SER A 46 8.57 -2.92 0.74
CA SER A 46 9.80 -3.22 1.48
C SER A 46 10.88 -2.16 1.29
N THR A 47 11.82 -2.06 2.22
CA THR A 47 12.99 -1.17 2.09
C THR A 47 13.90 -1.49 0.89
N LEU A 48 13.70 -2.66 0.25
CA LEU A 48 14.44 -3.06 -0.95
C LEU A 48 13.88 -2.44 -2.23
N GLU A 49 12.81 -1.66 -2.15
CA GLU A 49 12.30 -0.84 -3.26
C GLU A 49 13.24 0.37 -3.51
N ILE A 50 14.44 0.08 -4.01
CA ILE A 50 15.48 1.05 -4.41
C ILE A 50 15.49 1.23 -5.93
N GLY A 51 16.16 2.28 -6.42
CA GLY A 51 16.15 2.60 -7.85
C GLY A 51 14.88 3.38 -8.21
N GLN A 52 14.02 2.85 -9.08
CA GLN A 52 12.81 3.54 -9.53
C GLN A 52 11.55 2.72 -9.22
N PRO A 53 11.11 2.67 -7.96
CA PRO A 53 9.99 1.82 -7.53
C PRO A 53 8.62 2.48 -7.78
N PHE A 54 8.49 3.33 -8.81
CA PHE A 54 7.25 4.08 -9.06
C PHE A 54 6.64 3.74 -10.41
N GLN A 55 5.31 3.86 -10.54
CA GLN A 55 4.61 3.46 -11.75
C GLN A 55 4.88 4.40 -12.93
N ALA A 56 4.83 5.71 -12.73
CA ALA A 56 5.16 6.68 -13.78
C ALA A 56 6.67 6.97 -13.87
N ASN A 57 7.46 6.46 -12.92
CA ASN A 57 8.91 6.71 -12.79
C ASN A 57 9.26 8.21 -12.74
N THR A 58 8.31 9.07 -12.32
CA THR A 58 8.52 10.51 -12.28
C THR A 58 7.58 11.23 -11.32
N PHE A 59 8.12 12.20 -10.60
CA PHE A 59 7.34 13.17 -9.82
C PHE A 59 7.11 14.50 -10.56
N GLY A 60 7.07 14.43 -11.90
CA GLY A 60 6.93 15.60 -12.77
C GLY A 60 8.27 16.31 -12.96
N GLN A 61 8.38 17.56 -12.52
CA GLN A 61 9.63 18.33 -12.56
C GLN A 61 10.35 18.31 -11.21
N CYS A 62 11.68 18.46 -11.20
CA CYS A 62 12.45 18.51 -9.96
C CYS A 62 12.98 19.92 -9.68
N LYS A 63 12.53 20.55 -8.59
CA LYS A 63 12.98 21.89 -8.16
C LYS A 63 14.49 21.97 -7.88
N LEU A 64 15.13 20.84 -7.58
CA LEU A 64 16.58 20.74 -7.33
C LEU A 64 17.41 20.71 -8.61
N GLN A 65 16.78 20.60 -9.79
CA GLN A 65 17.47 20.55 -11.07
C GLN A 65 16.99 21.69 -11.99
N PRO A 66 17.37 22.95 -11.70
CA PRO A 66 17.03 24.08 -12.56
C PRO A 66 17.71 23.94 -13.93
N THR A 67 17.02 24.35 -14.99
CA THR A 67 17.54 24.41 -16.37
C THR A 67 16.93 25.61 -17.08
N GLY A 68 17.72 26.68 -17.19
CA GLY A 68 17.26 27.95 -17.75
C GLY A 68 16.04 28.49 -16.99
N SER A 69 14.92 28.69 -17.70
CA SER A 69 13.65 29.16 -17.14
C SER A 69 12.72 28.04 -16.62
N SER A 70 13.19 26.79 -16.57
CA SER A 70 12.40 25.63 -16.14
C SER A 70 13.22 24.66 -15.29
N TYR A 71 12.68 23.46 -15.04
CA TYR A 71 13.28 22.40 -14.25
C TYR A 71 13.36 21.11 -15.06
N LYS A 72 14.38 20.28 -14.81
CA LYS A 72 14.47 18.95 -15.42
C LYS A 72 13.37 18.03 -14.91
N PRO A 73 12.93 17.06 -15.72
CA PRO A 73 12.02 16.02 -15.25
C PRO A 73 12.64 15.25 -14.08
N CYS A 74 11.86 14.99 -13.04
CA CYS A 74 12.30 14.25 -11.88
C CYS A 74 12.42 12.77 -12.25
N GLN A 75 13.61 12.20 -12.09
CA GLN A 75 13.85 10.76 -12.14
C GLN A 75 14.21 10.30 -10.73
N PRO A 76 13.24 9.85 -9.93
CA PRO A 76 13.46 9.49 -8.54
C PRO A 76 14.26 8.20 -8.45
N MET A 77 15.58 8.33 -8.34
CA MET A 77 16.47 7.23 -8.02
C MET A 77 16.58 7.11 -6.50
N ILE A 78 15.73 6.27 -5.90
CA ILE A 78 15.69 6.02 -4.46
C ILE A 78 16.93 5.24 -4.05
N THR A 79 17.64 5.76 -3.06
CA THR A 79 18.87 5.16 -2.52
C THR A 79 18.60 4.38 -1.24
N GLU A 80 17.67 4.86 -0.42
CA GLU A 80 17.34 4.27 0.88
C GLU A 80 15.96 4.70 1.35
N TRP A 81 15.42 3.91 2.27
CA TRP A 81 14.20 4.20 3.02
C TRP A 81 14.56 4.37 4.49
N THR A 82 13.90 5.30 5.17
CA THR A 82 14.09 5.61 6.59
C THR A 82 12.74 5.60 7.30
N GLY A 83 12.72 5.32 8.60
CA GLY A 83 11.46 5.23 9.36
C GLY A 83 10.63 3.99 9.01
N PHE A 84 11.28 2.91 8.55
CA PHE A 84 10.66 1.60 8.37
C PHE A 84 10.49 0.88 9.70
N TYR A 85 9.70 -0.19 9.71
CA TYR A 85 9.50 -1.01 10.89
C TYR A 85 10.70 -1.95 11.11
N GLU A 86 11.45 -1.76 12.20
CA GLU A 86 12.69 -2.49 12.48
C GLU A 86 12.46 -3.88 13.09
N ASP A 87 11.32 -4.09 13.76
CA ASP A 87 11.04 -5.33 14.49
C ASP A 87 10.52 -6.48 13.60
N ALA A 88 10.19 -6.20 12.33
CA ALA A 88 9.80 -7.24 11.37
C ALA A 88 10.52 -7.09 10.03
N THR A 89 11.11 -8.20 9.60
CA THR A 89 11.79 -8.33 8.32
C THR A 89 11.04 -9.33 7.45
N LEU A 90 10.82 -8.95 6.20
CA LEU A 90 10.22 -9.77 5.16
C LEU A 90 11.19 -10.88 4.73
N LYS A 91 10.68 -11.93 4.06
CA LYS A 91 11.53 -13.09 3.68
C LYS A 91 12.66 -12.73 2.70
N ASN A 92 12.56 -11.59 2.00
CA ASN A 92 13.62 -11.10 1.11
C ASN A 92 14.73 -10.36 1.88
N GLY A 93 14.61 -10.21 3.20
CA GLY A 93 15.53 -9.44 4.02
C GLY A 93 15.24 -7.94 4.05
N GLY A 94 14.16 -7.48 3.40
CA GLY A 94 13.71 -6.09 3.45
C GLY A 94 12.83 -5.83 4.68
N ASN A 95 12.86 -4.63 5.23
CA ASN A 95 11.99 -4.24 6.33
C ASN A 95 10.68 -3.64 5.78
N ILE A 96 9.63 -3.67 6.60
CA ILE A 96 8.29 -3.18 6.20
C ILE A 96 8.28 -1.65 6.19
N ILE A 97 7.82 -1.06 5.08
CA ILE A 97 7.60 0.38 4.98
C ILE A 97 6.27 0.76 5.66
N LEU A 98 6.32 1.81 6.47
CA LEU A 98 5.18 2.40 7.18
C LEU A 98 4.79 3.75 6.55
N GLU A 99 3.61 4.25 6.86
CA GLU A 99 3.12 5.55 6.35
C GLU A 99 4.03 6.74 6.70
N ASP A 100 4.77 6.66 7.80
CA ASP A 100 5.72 7.70 8.25
C ASP A 100 7.12 7.51 7.66
N SER A 101 7.35 6.41 6.94
CA SER A 101 8.60 6.17 6.25
C SER A 101 8.85 7.20 5.16
N LYS A 102 10.13 7.54 4.97
CA LYS A 102 10.57 8.50 3.96
C LYS A 102 11.67 7.91 3.10
N ALA A 103 11.60 8.17 1.81
CA ALA A 103 12.60 7.76 0.85
C ALA A 103 13.57 8.91 0.55
N THR A 104 14.85 8.58 0.45
CA THR A 104 15.91 9.47 -0.02
C THR A 104 16.16 9.21 -1.50
N CYS A 105 16.19 10.27 -2.32
CA CYS A 105 16.61 10.16 -3.72
C CYS A 105 18.06 10.63 -3.91
N ALA A 106 18.76 10.06 -4.90
CA ALA A 106 20.16 10.37 -5.20
C ALA A 106 20.41 11.86 -5.54
N ILE A 107 19.37 12.59 -5.99
CA ILE A 107 19.45 14.01 -6.32
C ILE A 107 19.38 14.88 -5.06
N ALA A 108 18.47 14.55 -4.13
CA ALA A 108 18.28 15.33 -2.91
C ALA A 108 19.34 15.01 -1.85
N GLY A 109 19.80 13.76 -1.79
CA GLY A 109 20.76 13.29 -0.77
C GLY A 109 20.20 13.32 0.66
N ALA A 110 18.91 13.61 0.82
CA ALA A 110 18.18 13.63 2.08
C ALA A 110 16.75 13.08 1.89
N PRO A 111 16.07 12.66 2.97
CA PRO A 111 14.71 12.11 2.89
C PRO A 111 13.71 13.13 2.33
N CYS A 112 13.28 12.93 1.08
CA CYS A 112 12.48 13.91 0.33
C CYS A 112 11.14 13.36 -0.17
N VAL A 113 11.00 12.04 -0.28
CA VAL A 113 9.76 11.38 -0.71
C VAL A 113 8.99 10.93 0.54
N LYS A 114 7.75 11.41 0.67
CA LYS A 114 6.81 11.02 1.73
C LYS A 114 5.68 10.17 1.15
N ILE A 115 5.07 9.35 1.99
CA ILE A 115 3.91 8.55 1.62
C ILE A 115 2.68 9.33 2.08
N THR A 116 1.73 9.58 1.17
CA THR A 116 0.50 10.33 1.47
C THR A 116 -0.72 9.44 1.56
N ASN A 117 -0.68 8.28 0.90
CA ASN A 117 -1.71 7.26 1.01
C ASN A 117 -1.01 5.90 1.07
N HIS A 118 -1.27 5.12 2.13
CA HIS A 118 -0.68 3.80 2.33
C HIS A 118 -1.18 2.74 1.34
N GLY A 119 -2.21 3.04 0.54
CA GLY A 119 -2.73 2.16 -0.53
C GLY A 119 -3.62 1.02 -0.02
N GLN A 120 -3.80 0.87 1.29
CA GLN A 120 -4.69 -0.14 1.84
C GLN A 120 -6.14 0.33 1.71
N ILE A 121 -6.99 -0.53 1.16
CA ILE A 121 -8.45 -0.38 1.22
C ILE A 121 -8.92 -1.24 2.38
N ALA A 122 -9.54 -0.62 3.39
CA ALA A 122 -10.14 -1.31 4.51
C ALA A 122 -11.39 -2.05 4.02
N GLU A 123 -11.28 -3.37 3.85
CA GLU A 123 -12.43 -4.20 3.56
C GLU A 123 -13.13 -4.56 4.88
N PRO A 124 -14.42 -4.23 5.04
CA PRO A 124 -15.16 -4.63 6.23
C PRO A 124 -15.25 -6.15 6.27
N SER A 125 -14.58 -6.76 7.25
CA SER A 125 -14.71 -8.19 7.50
C SER A 125 -16.04 -8.50 8.20
N SER A 126 -16.51 -9.74 8.10
CA SER A 126 -17.71 -10.20 8.83
C SER A 126 -17.58 -9.99 10.35
N GLN A 127 -16.35 -10.02 10.89
CA GLN A 127 -16.08 -9.73 12.29
C GLN A 127 -16.23 -8.23 12.60
N ASN A 128 -15.85 -7.34 11.67
CA ASN A 128 -16.06 -5.90 11.81
C ASN A 128 -17.56 -5.55 11.79
N MET A 129 -18.34 -6.29 11.00
CA MET A 129 -19.80 -6.15 10.98
C MET A 129 -20.43 -6.59 12.31
N LYS A 130 -19.94 -7.67 12.93
CA LYS A 130 -20.43 -8.17 14.23
C LYS A 130 -20.03 -7.30 15.43
N ASN A 131 -18.90 -6.61 15.35
CA ASN A 131 -18.40 -5.73 16.43
C ASN A 131 -18.88 -4.28 16.30
N ALA A 132 -19.53 -3.92 15.19
CA ALA A 132 -20.08 -2.59 14.99
C ALA A 132 -21.40 -2.44 15.75
N ASP A 133 -21.63 -1.25 16.29
CA ASP A 133 -22.84 -0.92 17.06
C ASP A 133 -24.10 -1.07 16.21
N GLU A 134 -25.00 -1.96 16.63
CA GLU A 134 -26.18 -2.38 15.88
C GLU A 134 -27.14 -1.20 15.61
N ASP A 135 -27.30 -0.28 16.57
CA ASP A 135 -28.15 0.90 16.44
C ASP A 135 -27.61 1.87 15.38
N THR A 136 -26.29 2.05 15.33
CA THR A 136 -25.63 2.89 14.32
C THR A 136 -25.71 2.26 12.92
N GLN A 137 -25.54 0.94 12.82
CA GLN A 137 -25.69 0.21 11.56
C GLN A 137 -27.13 0.26 11.02
N ALA A 138 -28.13 0.11 11.88
CA ALA A 138 -29.55 0.15 11.49
C ALA A 138 -29.98 1.54 10.98
N GLN A 139 -29.40 2.63 11.52
CA GLN A 139 -29.68 3.99 11.05
C GLN A 139 -29.03 4.30 9.70
N LEU A 140 -27.79 3.84 9.48
CA LEU A 140 -27.06 4.08 8.24
C LEU A 140 -27.53 3.18 7.10
N ASN A 141 -27.94 1.95 7.41
CA ASN A 141 -28.37 0.98 6.42
C ASN A 141 -29.64 0.22 6.82
N PRO A 142 -30.80 0.90 6.86
CA PRO A 142 -32.08 0.32 7.29
C PRO A 142 -32.62 -0.80 6.38
N MET A 143 -31.98 -1.07 5.23
CA MET A 143 -32.35 -2.16 4.31
C MET A 143 -31.53 -3.43 4.49
N VAL A 144 -30.49 -3.42 5.33
CA VAL A 144 -29.62 -4.59 5.55
C VAL A 144 -29.83 -5.14 6.95
N ASN A 145 -30.40 -6.34 7.04
CA ASN A 145 -30.44 -7.12 8.28
C ASN A 145 -29.06 -7.74 8.52
N THR A 146 -28.37 -7.27 9.56
CA THR A 146 -27.05 -7.77 9.97
C THR A 146 -27.08 -9.25 10.40
N ASN A 147 -28.23 -9.73 10.87
CA ASN A 147 -28.49 -11.14 11.18
C ASN A 147 -28.44 -12.07 9.95
N ASP A 148 -28.67 -11.57 8.74
CA ASP A 148 -28.67 -12.37 7.51
C ASP A 148 -27.25 -12.50 6.90
N ILE A 149 -26.26 -11.76 7.41
CA ILE A 149 -24.89 -11.74 6.88
C ILE A 149 -24.09 -13.00 7.29
N ASP A 150 -24.55 -13.74 8.30
CA ASP A 150 -23.85 -14.96 8.77
C ASP A 150 -24.03 -16.18 7.83
N ASN A 151 -24.94 -16.11 6.84
CA ASN A 151 -25.29 -17.27 6.00
C ASN A 151 -24.75 -17.26 4.56
N SER A 152 -23.94 -16.28 4.15
CA SER A 152 -23.47 -16.18 2.75
C SER A 152 -22.02 -16.65 2.53
N THR A 153 -21.36 -17.27 3.51
CA THR A 153 -19.98 -17.78 3.34
C THR A 153 -19.88 -19.29 3.09
N ASN A 154 -20.98 -19.97 2.72
CA ASN A 154 -20.97 -21.43 2.52
C ASN A 154 -21.55 -21.92 1.18
N THR A 155 -21.38 -21.14 0.09
CA THR A 155 -21.76 -21.61 -1.24
C THR A 155 -20.81 -21.14 -2.33
N GLU A 156 -19.54 -21.54 -2.27
CA GLU A 156 -18.72 -21.88 -3.45
C GLU A 156 -17.71 -22.98 -3.09
N ASN A 157 -18.23 -24.16 -2.72
CA ASN A 157 -17.51 -25.41 -2.94
C ASN A 157 -18.27 -26.21 -4.00
N SER A 158 -18.21 -25.72 -5.24
CA SER A 158 -18.69 -26.46 -6.40
C SER A 158 -17.55 -27.33 -6.95
N GLY A 159 -17.50 -28.57 -6.47
CA GLY A 159 -17.12 -29.77 -7.24
C GLY A 159 -15.82 -29.76 -8.03
N ILE A 160 -14.77 -30.34 -7.45
CA ILE A 160 -13.74 -31.06 -8.23
C ILE A 160 -14.03 -32.56 -8.11
N VAL A 161 -14.78 -33.06 -9.10
CA VAL A 161 -14.85 -34.42 -9.67
C VAL A 161 -14.24 -35.58 -8.87
N GLU A 162 -15.12 -36.46 -8.36
CA GLU A 162 -14.79 -37.87 -8.12
C GLU A 162 -14.54 -38.59 -9.46
N ASN A 163 -13.39 -39.27 -9.52
CA ASN A 163 -13.06 -40.51 -10.24
C ASN A 163 -13.64 -40.76 -11.64
N THR A 164 -12.73 -40.77 -12.63
CA THR A 164 -12.95 -41.51 -13.88
C THR A 164 -12.11 -42.79 -13.89
N LYS A 165 -12.84 -43.92 -13.85
CA LYS A 165 -12.53 -45.29 -14.31
C LYS A 165 -11.17 -45.92 -14.05
#